data_AF-A0A645FLE7-F1
#
_entry.id   AF-A0A645FLE7-F1
#
_cell.length_a   1.000
_cell.length_b   1.000
_cell.length_c   1.000
_cell.angle_alpha   90.00
_cell.angle_beta   90.00
_cell.angle_gamma   90.00
#
_symmetry.space_group_name_H-M   'P 1'
#
loop_
_entity.id
_entity.type
_entity.pdbx_description
1 polymer ?
#
loop_
_entity_poly.entity_id
_entity_poly.type
_entity_poly.pdbx_seq_one_letter_code
_entity_poly.pdbx_strand_id
1 'polypeptide(L)'
;MIIKREVSDGVIAPSYTDEALAILNTKRKGNYNIVKIDPDYVPEVIEQKDVFGITFEQGRNNFKIDETLLSNIVTENKVLPDNAKRDLIIALITLKYTQSNSVCYTFDGQAIGVGAGQQSRIHCTRLAGNKADLWHLRQSKKVLELPFLETLGRPDRDNVIDTYLSDENEDVLGEDVWMHYFRTRPEAFTKAEQKAYLSEISDVCVGSDAFFPFGDNIERAKKSGVSYIAQPGGSIRDDHVIDTCNKYRMVMAFTSMRLFHH
;
A
#
# COMPACT_ATOMS: atom_id res chain seq x y z
N MET A 1 6.87 -1.45 22.65
CA MET A 1 5.74 -1.95 21.84
C MET A 1 5.05 -0.79 21.12
N ILE A 2 5.06 -0.78 19.79
CA ILE A 2 4.45 0.28 18.95
C ILE A 2 2.96 0.42 19.27
N ILE A 3 2.23 -0.70 19.31
CA ILE A 3 0.79 -0.76 19.54
C ILE A 3 0.35 0.01 20.79
N LYS A 4 1.10 -0.01 21.90
CA LYS A 4 0.72 0.69 23.15
C LYS A 4 0.47 2.18 22.92
N ARG A 5 1.32 2.82 22.11
CA ARG A 5 1.36 4.28 21.94
C ARG A 5 0.41 4.79 20.85
N GLU A 6 -0.01 3.90 19.94
CA GLU A 6 -0.88 4.25 18.82
C GLU A 6 -2.37 4.07 19.14
N VAL A 7 -3.22 4.80 18.43
CA VAL A 7 -4.67 4.56 18.44
C VAL A 7 -4.95 3.30 17.62
N SER A 8 -5.60 2.32 18.25
CA SER A 8 -5.95 1.03 17.65
C SER A 8 -7.18 0.47 18.36
N ASP A 9 -7.97 -0.34 17.65
CA ASP A 9 -9.21 -0.94 18.18
C ASP A 9 -9.02 -2.36 18.69
N GLY A 10 -8.07 -3.11 18.13
CA GLY A 10 -7.76 -4.45 18.60
C GLY A 10 -6.56 -5.07 17.91
N VAL A 11 -6.23 -6.28 18.34
CA VAL A 11 -5.16 -7.11 17.79
C VAL A 11 -5.59 -8.58 17.80
N ILE A 12 -5.19 -9.30 16.74
CA ILE A 12 -5.35 -10.75 16.62
C ILE A 12 -3.97 -11.38 16.41
N ALA A 13 -3.67 -12.44 17.14
CA ALA A 13 -2.39 -13.15 17.06
C ALA A 13 -2.55 -14.62 17.52
N PRO A 14 -1.67 -15.55 17.12
CA PRO A 14 -1.73 -16.94 17.56
C PRO A 14 -1.38 -17.11 19.05
N SER A 15 -0.57 -16.21 19.60
CA SER A 15 -0.21 -16.18 21.02
C SER A 15 0.26 -14.79 21.45
N TYR A 16 0.32 -14.58 22.76
CA TYR A 16 0.85 -13.38 23.40
C TYR A 16 1.74 -13.81 24.55
N THR A 17 2.88 -13.14 24.74
CA THR A 17 3.66 -13.29 25.98
C THR A 17 2.93 -12.59 27.12
N ASP A 18 3.19 -13.01 28.37
CA ASP A 18 2.59 -12.40 29.56
C ASP A 18 2.89 -10.89 29.64
N GLU A 19 4.11 -10.48 29.28
CA GLU A 19 4.52 -9.08 29.22
C GLU A 19 3.70 -8.30 28.19
N ALA A 20 3.54 -8.85 26.97
CA ALA A 20 2.77 -8.19 25.92
C ALA A 20 1.29 -8.06 26.32
N LEU A 21 0.71 -9.12 26.90
CA LEU A 21 -0.68 -9.11 27.35
C LEU A 21 -0.91 -8.07 28.46
N ALA A 22 -0.01 -8.01 29.45
CA ALA A 22 -0.06 -7.02 30.52
C ALA A 22 -0.02 -5.58 29.96
N ILE A 23 0.79 -5.32 28.93
CA ILE A 23 0.83 -4.03 28.25
C ILE A 23 -0.48 -3.74 27.50
N LEU A 24 -0.96 -4.69 26.69
CA LEU A 24 -2.15 -4.52 25.87
C LEU A 24 -3.41 -4.30 26.72
N ASN A 25 -3.53 -4.95 27.87
CA ASN A 25 -4.60 -4.75 28.84
C ASN A 25 -4.68 -3.33 29.40
N THR A 26 -3.62 -2.52 29.30
CA THR A 26 -3.68 -1.11 29.72
C THR A 26 -4.33 -0.19 28.68
N LYS A 27 -4.47 -0.63 27.42
CA LYS A 27 -5.05 0.19 26.35
C LYS A 27 -6.56 0.33 26.51
N ARG A 28 -7.11 1.43 25.98
CA ARG A 28 -8.56 1.72 25.97
C ARG A 28 -9.21 1.55 27.35
N LYS A 29 -8.50 1.91 28.43
CA LYS A 29 -8.93 1.76 29.83
C LYS A 29 -9.35 0.32 30.19
N GLY A 30 -8.63 -0.68 29.67
CA GLY A 30 -8.93 -2.09 29.88
C GLY A 30 -9.84 -2.73 28.82
N ASN A 31 -10.40 -1.95 27.90
CA ASN A 31 -11.37 -2.43 26.91
C ASN A 31 -10.76 -2.64 25.52
N TYR A 32 -9.45 -2.87 25.42
CA TYR A 32 -8.81 -3.14 24.14
C TYR A 32 -9.12 -4.56 23.67
N ASN A 33 -9.57 -4.74 22.42
CA ASN A 33 -9.96 -6.06 21.93
C ASN A 33 -8.71 -6.90 21.62
N ILE A 34 -8.51 -7.99 22.36
CA ILE A 34 -7.36 -8.90 22.22
C ILE A 34 -7.89 -10.28 21.86
N VAL A 35 -7.64 -10.71 20.62
CA VAL A 35 -8.12 -11.98 20.09
C VAL A 35 -6.94 -12.94 19.96
N LYS A 36 -7.09 -14.15 20.52
CA LYS A 36 -6.19 -15.27 20.24
C LYS A 36 -6.84 -16.16 19.19
N ILE A 37 -6.14 -16.41 18.09
CA ILE A 37 -6.59 -17.31 17.03
C ILE A 37 -5.86 -18.65 17.13
N ASP A 38 -6.57 -19.74 16.87
CA ASP A 38 -5.94 -21.04 16.66
C ASP A 38 -5.25 -21.03 15.27
N PRO A 39 -3.91 -21.15 15.19
CA PRO A 39 -3.21 -21.15 13.91
C PRO A 39 -3.52 -22.37 13.04
N ASP A 40 -4.05 -23.45 13.62
CA ASP A 40 -4.39 -24.68 12.92
C ASP A 40 -5.86 -24.71 12.46
N TYR A 41 -6.64 -23.66 12.76
CA TYR A 41 -8.02 -23.53 12.29
C TYR A 41 -8.07 -23.45 10.75
N VAL A 42 -8.92 -24.29 10.16
CA VAL A 42 -9.22 -24.28 8.73
C VAL A 42 -10.70 -23.97 8.54
N PRO A 43 -11.07 -22.93 7.77
CA PRO A 43 -12.46 -22.59 7.52
C PRO A 43 -13.12 -23.59 6.56
N GLU A 44 -14.45 -23.63 6.59
CA GLU A 44 -15.23 -24.36 5.60
C GLU A 44 -14.92 -23.87 4.17
N VAL A 45 -14.95 -24.82 3.22
CA VAL A 45 -14.62 -24.59 1.82
C VAL A 45 -15.68 -23.74 1.12
N ILE A 46 -16.94 -23.92 1.53
CA ILE A 46 -18.08 -23.15 1.02
C ILE A 46 -18.33 -21.95 1.92
N GLU A 47 -18.56 -20.80 1.32
CA GLU A 47 -19.01 -19.60 2.01
C GLU A 47 -20.33 -19.10 1.43
N GLN A 48 -21.17 -18.56 2.31
CA GLN A 48 -22.48 -18.02 1.98
C GLN A 48 -22.57 -16.56 2.44
N LYS A 49 -23.24 -15.72 1.65
CA LYS A 49 -23.49 -14.31 1.95
C LYS A 49 -24.91 -13.94 1.56
N ASP A 50 -25.68 -13.41 2.50
CA ASP A 50 -27.03 -12.93 2.24
C ASP A 50 -27.00 -11.48 1.74
N VAL A 51 -27.68 -11.22 0.62
CA VAL A 51 -27.87 -9.88 0.06
C VAL A 51 -29.32 -9.71 -0.32
N PHE A 52 -30.01 -8.81 0.39
CA PHE A 52 -31.41 -8.46 0.13
C PHE A 52 -32.37 -9.67 0.05
N GLY A 53 -32.21 -10.62 0.99
CA GLY A 53 -33.05 -11.82 1.07
C GLY A 53 -32.67 -12.95 0.10
N ILE A 54 -31.57 -12.80 -0.65
CA ILE A 54 -31.00 -13.85 -1.51
C ILE A 54 -29.67 -14.31 -0.93
N THR A 55 -29.50 -15.62 -0.77
CA THR A 55 -28.23 -16.23 -0.36
C THR A 55 -27.37 -16.52 -1.58
N PHE A 56 -26.18 -15.92 -1.63
CA PHE A 56 -25.14 -16.27 -2.59
C PHE A 56 -24.22 -17.31 -1.97
N GLU A 57 -23.84 -18.34 -2.73
CA GLU A 57 -22.94 -19.40 -2.31
C GLU A 57 -21.78 -19.54 -3.31
N GLN A 58 -20.56 -19.69 -2.79
CA GLN A 58 -19.38 -19.95 -3.60
C GLN A 58 -18.33 -20.76 -2.83
N GLY A 59 -17.36 -21.31 -3.54
CA GLY A 59 -16.12 -21.77 -2.93
C GLY A 59 -15.27 -20.58 -2.46
N ARG A 60 -14.71 -20.66 -1.26
CA ARG A 60 -13.77 -19.68 -0.72
C ARG A 60 -12.53 -19.56 -1.62
N ASN A 61 -11.98 -18.35 -1.71
CA ASN A 61 -10.68 -18.14 -2.37
C ASN A 61 -9.50 -18.73 -1.57
N ASN A 62 -9.29 -20.04 -1.73
CA ASN A 62 -8.17 -20.79 -1.16
C ASN A 62 -6.91 -20.78 -2.05
N PHE A 63 -6.87 -19.91 -3.06
CA PHE A 63 -5.74 -19.83 -3.97
C PHE A 63 -4.46 -19.46 -3.22
N LYS A 64 -3.41 -20.28 -3.37
CA LYS A 64 -2.11 -20.06 -2.75
C LYS A 64 -1.34 -19.02 -3.57
N ILE A 65 -0.76 -18.04 -2.88
CA ILE A 65 0.12 -17.05 -3.50
C ILE A 65 1.55 -17.41 -3.14
N ASP A 66 2.34 -17.76 -4.16
CA ASP A 66 3.78 -18.03 -4.04
C ASP A 66 4.52 -17.62 -5.32
N GLU A 67 5.85 -17.77 -5.32
CA GLU A 67 6.72 -17.32 -6.41
C GLU A 67 6.39 -17.96 -7.77
N THR A 68 5.68 -19.08 -7.81
CA THR A 68 5.30 -19.72 -9.09
C THR A 68 4.44 -18.80 -9.96
N LEU A 69 3.68 -17.90 -9.33
CA LEU A 69 2.87 -16.88 -10.01
C LEU A 69 3.69 -15.85 -10.77
N LEU A 70 4.98 -15.74 -10.44
CA LEU A 70 5.90 -14.76 -11.05
C LEU A 70 6.74 -15.37 -12.18
N SER A 71 6.51 -16.64 -12.52
CA SER A 71 7.31 -17.38 -13.51
C SER A 71 7.06 -16.94 -14.96
N ASN A 72 5.85 -16.49 -15.28
CA ASN A 72 5.48 -16.06 -16.62
C ASN A 72 5.80 -14.58 -16.85
N ILE A 73 7.09 -14.27 -17.03
CA ILE A 73 7.54 -12.91 -17.36
C ILE A 73 7.32 -12.64 -18.84
N VAL A 74 6.52 -11.62 -19.17
CA VAL A 74 6.09 -11.31 -20.54
C VAL A 74 6.90 -10.18 -21.21
N THR A 75 7.59 -9.35 -20.43
CA THR A 75 8.45 -8.25 -20.91
C THR A 75 9.80 -8.71 -21.42
N GLU A 76 10.51 -7.90 -22.22
CA GLU A 76 11.86 -8.19 -22.69
C GLU A 76 12.87 -8.32 -21.54
N ASN A 77 12.77 -7.45 -20.54
CA ASN A 77 13.55 -7.59 -19.31
C ASN A 77 12.99 -8.76 -18.48
N LYS A 78 13.84 -9.77 -18.25
CA LYS A 78 13.52 -10.98 -17.46
C LYS A 78 14.15 -11.00 -16.07
N VAL A 79 14.88 -9.95 -15.69
CA VAL A 79 15.63 -9.91 -14.42
C VAL A 79 14.69 -9.53 -13.28
N LEU A 80 14.18 -10.53 -12.58
CA LEU A 80 13.35 -10.35 -11.38
C LEU A 80 14.15 -10.75 -10.11
N PRO A 81 14.73 -9.79 -9.38
CA PRO A 81 15.53 -10.08 -8.19
C PRO A 81 14.66 -10.51 -7.00
N ASP A 82 15.26 -11.18 -6.01
CA ASP A 82 14.51 -11.81 -4.92
C ASP A 82 13.77 -10.81 -4.01
N ASN A 83 14.30 -9.59 -3.84
CA ASN A 83 13.58 -8.52 -3.15
C ASN A 83 12.30 -8.12 -3.90
N ALA A 84 12.35 -8.03 -5.23
CA ALA A 84 11.18 -7.73 -6.05
C ALA A 84 10.17 -8.88 -6.05
N LYS A 85 10.63 -10.14 -6.04
CA LYS A 85 9.72 -11.30 -5.85
C LYS A 85 8.99 -11.21 -4.52
N ARG A 86 9.72 -10.99 -3.41
CA ARG A 86 9.13 -10.80 -2.08
C ARG A 86 8.07 -9.70 -2.10
N ASP A 87 8.40 -8.55 -2.66
CA ASP A 87 7.52 -7.38 -2.66
C ASP A 87 6.26 -7.63 -3.53
N LEU A 88 6.41 -8.26 -4.71
CA LEU A 88 5.27 -8.66 -5.54
C LEU A 88 4.37 -9.70 -4.85
N ILE A 89 4.94 -10.67 -4.11
CA ILE A 89 4.15 -11.62 -3.32
C ILE A 89 3.37 -10.91 -2.22
N ILE A 90 3.99 -9.96 -1.52
CA ILE A 90 3.30 -9.12 -0.53
C ILE A 90 2.17 -8.32 -1.18
N ALA A 91 2.39 -7.76 -2.37
CA ALA A 91 1.37 -7.03 -3.11
C ALA A 91 0.19 -7.95 -3.45
N LEU A 92 0.44 -9.15 -4.00
CA LEU A 92 -0.61 -10.11 -4.36
C LEU A 92 -1.39 -10.60 -3.13
N ILE A 93 -0.72 -10.90 -2.01
CA ILE A 93 -1.39 -11.26 -0.75
C ILE A 93 -2.27 -10.11 -0.27
N THR A 94 -1.73 -8.88 -0.27
CA THR A 94 -2.50 -7.69 0.13
C THR A 94 -3.76 -7.52 -0.71
N LEU A 95 -3.63 -7.68 -2.03
CA LEU A 95 -4.74 -7.54 -2.98
C LEU A 95 -5.82 -8.61 -2.80
N LYS A 96 -5.42 -9.86 -2.53
CA LYS A 96 -6.36 -10.96 -2.25
C LYS A 96 -7.34 -10.65 -1.12
N TYR A 97 -6.93 -9.81 -0.16
CA TYR A 97 -7.73 -9.42 1.00
C TYR A 97 -8.13 -7.93 1.00
N THR A 98 -7.98 -7.24 -0.15
CA THR A 98 -8.39 -5.84 -0.29
C THR A 98 -9.67 -5.76 -1.11
N GLN A 99 -10.66 -5.00 -0.62
CA GLN A 99 -11.93 -4.78 -1.32
C GLN A 99 -11.69 -4.26 -2.75
N SER A 100 -12.30 -4.91 -3.73
CA SER A 100 -12.05 -4.67 -5.16
C SER A 100 -12.81 -3.46 -5.72
N ASN A 101 -12.29 -2.83 -6.78
CA ASN A 101 -11.00 -3.12 -7.42
C ASN A 101 -9.83 -2.53 -6.62
N SER A 102 -8.71 -3.25 -6.63
CA SER A 102 -7.53 -2.91 -5.82
C SER A 102 -6.21 -2.93 -6.60
N VAL A 103 -5.30 -2.03 -6.21
CA VAL A 103 -3.92 -1.91 -6.71
C VAL A 103 -3.01 -1.65 -5.51
N CYS A 104 -1.87 -2.33 -5.46
CA CYS A 104 -0.96 -2.29 -4.33
C CYS A 104 0.47 -2.01 -4.80
N TYR A 105 1.06 -0.93 -4.29
CA TYR A 105 2.47 -0.60 -4.42
C TYR A 105 3.20 -1.10 -3.17
N THR A 106 4.33 -1.76 -3.41
CA THR A 106 5.16 -2.38 -2.37
C THR A 106 6.61 -2.00 -2.57
N PHE A 107 7.32 -1.86 -1.46
CA PHE A 107 8.75 -1.58 -1.44
C PHE A 107 9.31 -2.05 -0.12
N ASP A 108 10.48 -2.66 -0.17
CA ASP A 108 11.23 -3.16 0.97
C ASP A 108 10.44 -4.04 1.96
N GLY A 109 9.67 -4.99 1.43
CA GLY A 109 8.97 -5.98 2.25
C GLY A 109 7.69 -5.45 2.91
N GLN A 110 7.14 -4.34 2.41
CA GLN A 110 5.89 -3.77 2.91
C GLN A 110 5.05 -3.13 1.80
N ALA A 111 3.74 -3.02 2.06
CA ALA A 111 2.86 -2.16 1.26
C ALA A 111 3.13 -0.69 1.60
N ILE A 112 3.33 0.13 0.57
CA ILE A 112 3.55 1.57 0.69
C ILE A 112 2.39 2.39 0.11
N GLY A 113 1.54 1.77 -0.71
CA GLY A 113 0.33 2.41 -1.23
C GLY A 113 -0.72 1.38 -1.65
N VAL A 114 -1.93 1.47 -1.10
CA VAL A 114 -3.03 0.55 -1.43
C VAL A 114 -4.27 1.32 -1.82
N GLY A 115 -4.79 1.02 -3.01
CA GLY A 115 -6.12 1.45 -3.46
C GLY A 115 -7.12 0.32 -3.26
N ALA A 116 -8.30 0.66 -2.76
CA ALA A 116 -9.36 -0.27 -2.42
C ALA A 116 -10.73 0.28 -2.83
N GLY A 117 -11.66 -0.60 -3.20
CA GLY A 117 -13.06 -0.27 -3.49
C GLY A 117 -13.26 0.63 -4.70
N GLN A 118 -12.27 0.75 -5.59
CA GLN A 118 -12.34 1.67 -6.73
C GLN A 118 -13.03 1.00 -7.92
N GLN A 119 -13.70 1.80 -8.75
CA GLN A 119 -14.45 1.31 -9.91
C GLN A 119 -13.64 1.35 -11.21
N SER A 120 -12.71 2.31 -11.32
CA SER A 120 -11.83 2.49 -12.49
C SER A 120 -10.41 2.05 -12.15
N ARG A 121 -9.81 1.21 -13.02
CA ARG A 121 -8.46 0.69 -12.82
C ARG A 121 -7.41 1.80 -12.73
N ILE A 122 -7.45 2.77 -13.66
CA ILE A 122 -6.51 3.90 -13.65
C ILE A 122 -6.71 4.81 -12.44
N HIS A 123 -7.95 4.98 -11.96
CA HIS A 123 -8.19 5.75 -10.72
C HIS A 123 -7.62 5.02 -9.50
N CYS A 124 -7.77 3.70 -9.43
CA CYS A 124 -7.15 2.89 -8.39
C CYS A 124 -5.63 2.98 -8.42
N THR A 125 -5.02 2.88 -9.61
CA THR A 125 -3.57 3.03 -9.81
C THR A 125 -3.07 4.41 -9.37
N ARG A 126 -3.80 5.47 -9.69
CA ARG A 126 -3.46 6.85 -9.26
C ARG A 126 -3.58 7.01 -7.75
N LEU A 127 -4.68 6.54 -7.15
CA LEU A 127 -4.91 6.64 -5.71
C LEU A 127 -3.85 5.87 -4.93
N ALA A 128 -3.57 4.62 -5.30
CA ALA A 128 -2.54 3.81 -4.67
C ALA A 128 -1.13 4.41 -4.87
N GLY A 129 -0.84 4.90 -6.08
CA GLY A 129 0.41 5.58 -6.39
C GLY A 129 0.61 6.86 -5.58
N ASN A 130 -0.43 7.67 -5.39
CA ASN A 130 -0.34 8.90 -4.59
C ASN A 130 -0.01 8.58 -3.12
N LYS A 131 -0.55 7.47 -2.58
CA LYS A 131 -0.18 7.00 -1.23
C LYS A 131 1.28 6.57 -1.16
N ALA A 132 1.77 5.85 -2.18
CA ALA A 132 3.18 5.47 -2.27
C ALA A 132 4.11 6.70 -2.38
N ASP A 133 3.72 7.70 -3.17
CA ASP A 133 4.46 8.95 -3.32
C ASP A 133 4.57 9.69 -1.97
N LEU A 134 3.47 9.83 -1.23
CA LEU A 134 3.47 10.41 0.12
C LEU A 134 4.35 9.61 1.08
N TRP A 135 4.30 8.28 1.04
CA TRP A 135 5.15 7.42 1.86
C TRP A 135 6.64 7.71 1.61
N HIS A 136 7.07 7.82 0.35
CA HIS A 136 8.45 8.15 0.00
C HIS A 136 8.83 9.58 0.41
N LEU A 137 7.94 10.56 0.18
CA LEU A 137 8.19 11.96 0.56
C LEU A 137 8.40 12.11 2.07
N ARG A 138 7.68 11.32 2.88
CA ARG A 138 7.88 11.27 4.35
C ARG A 138 9.27 10.80 4.76
N GLN A 139 9.96 10.04 3.90
CA GLN A 139 11.34 9.60 4.14
C GLN A 139 12.39 10.64 3.67
N SER A 140 11.97 11.72 3.02
CA SER A 140 12.91 12.74 2.54
C SER A 140 13.58 13.46 3.72
N LYS A 141 14.84 13.86 3.51
CA LYS A 141 15.59 14.64 4.51
C LYS A 141 14.82 15.88 4.97
N LYS A 142 14.17 16.59 4.04
CA LYS A 142 13.36 17.79 4.31
C LYS A 142 12.22 17.53 5.28
N VAL A 143 11.59 16.35 5.22
CA VAL A 143 10.52 15.95 6.16
C VAL A 143 11.08 15.41 7.47
N LEU A 144 12.11 14.57 7.41
CA LEU A 144 12.72 13.97 8.61
C LEU A 144 13.37 15.02 9.53
N GLU A 145 13.83 16.14 8.96
CA GLU A 145 14.48 17.25 9.69
C GLU A 145 13.50 18.37 10.06
N LEU A 146 12.19 18.20 9.87
CA LEU A 146 11.21 19.21 10.25
C LEU A 146 11.37 19.63 11.72
N PRO A 147 11.48 20.94 12.01
CA PRO A 147 11.87 21.44 13.32
C PRO A 147 10.68 21.47 14.30
N PHE A 148 10.02 20.34 14.53
CA PHE A 148 8.87 20.25 15.44
C PHE A 148 9.17 20.77 16.85
N LEU A 149 8.14 21.31 17.50
CA LEU A 149 8.16 21.58 18.94
C LEU A 149 8.29 20.26 19.72
N GLU A 150 9.08 20.28 20.80
CA GLU A 150 9.26 19.10 21.66
C GLU A 150 7.96 18.68 22.35
N THR A 151 7.06 19.63 22.59
CA THR A 151 5.74 19.44 23.20
C THR A 151 4.73 18.79 22.27
N LEU A 152 4.96 18.78 20.95
CA LEU A 152 4.00 18.28 19.97
C LEU A 152 3.93 16.74 20.00
N GLY A 153 2.73 16.21 20.22
CA GLY A 153 2.46 14.77 20.27
C GLY A 153 2.73 14.06 18.93
N ARG A 154 2.91 12.74 18.98
CA ARG A 154 3.14 11.94 17.76
C ARG A 154 1.98 11.99 16.76
N PRO A 155 0.71 11.79 17.17
CA PRO A 155 -0.41 11.87 16.23
C PRO A 155 -0.50 13.25 15.55
N ASP A 156 -0.23 14.30 16.31
CA ASP A 156 -0.24 15.67 15.77
C ASP A 156 0.91 15.89 14.78
N ARG A 157 2.11 15.36 15.05
CA ARG A 157 3.24 15.38 14.10
C ARG A 157 2.88 14.68 12.79
N ASP A 158 2.27 13.50 12.86
CA ASP A 158 1.87 12.76 11.66
C ASP A 158 0.85 13.56 10.82
N ASN A 159 -0.17 14.13 11.46
CA ASN A 159 -1.14 14.99 10.79
C ASN A 159 -0.48 16.23 10.15
N VAL A 160 0.44 16.88 10.88
CA VAL A 160 1.18 18.05 10.36
C VAL A 160 2.06 17.68 9.17
N ILE A 161 2.70 16.51 9.16
CA ILE A 161 3.49 16.03 8.02
C ILE A 161 2.59 15.82 6.80
N ASP A 162 1.42 15.21 6.98
CA ASP A 162 0.49 14.96 5.89
C ASP A 162 -0.02 16.27 5.27
N THR A 163 -0.37 17.26 6.10
CA THR A 163 -0.75 18.61 5.64
C THR A 163 0.43 19.37 5.00
N TYR A 164 1.63 19.27 5.57
CA TYR A 164 2.84 19.89 5.02
C TYR A 164 3.15 19.41 3.58
N LEU A 165 2.87 18.15 3.28
CA LEU A 165 3.10 17.54 1.97
C LEU A 165 1.96 17.79 0.96
N SER A 166 0.78 18.19 1.44
CA SER A 166 -0.41 18.39 0.62
C SER A 166 -0.43 19.75 -0.10
N ASP A 167 -1.53 20.04 -0.81
CA ASP A 167 -1.78 21.36 -1.42
C ASP A 167 -2.24 22.39 -0.37
N GLU A 168 -2.51 21.96 0.85
CA GLU A 168 -3.04 22.75 1.98
C GLU A 168 -1.91 23.07 2.98
N ASN A 169 -0.66 23.12 2.53
CA ASN A 169 0.49 23.31 3.42
C ASN A 169 0.48 24.63 4.21
N GLU A 170 -0.24 25.65 3.74
CA GLU A 170 -0.44 26.92 4.45
C GLU A 170 -1.21 26.72 5.77
N ASP A 171 -1.98 25.65 5.92
CA ASP A 171 -2.67 25.32 7.18
C ASP A 171 -1.70 24.93 8.30
N VAL A 172 -0.43 24.66 7.96
CA VAL A 172 0.64 24.43 8.94
C VAL A 172 1.82 25.37 8.79
N LEU A 173 1.95 26.07 7.65
CA LEU A 173 3.04 26.99 7.34
C LEU A 173 2.64 28.47 7.38
N GLY A 174 1.36 28.80 7.48
CA GLY A 174 0.85 30.16 7.39
C GLY A 174 1.43 31.11 8.44
N GLU A 175 1.39 32.42 8.14
CA GLU A 175 1.75 33.46 9.10
C GLU A 175 0.88 33.30 10.36
N ASP A 176 1.52 33.26 11.52
CA ASP A 176 0.94 32.98 12.84
C ASP A 176 0.49 31.53 13.15
N VAL A 177 0.44 30.64 12.17
CA VAL A 177 0.03 29.23 12.39
C VAL A 177 1.21 28.32 12.68
N TRP A 178 2.33 28.49 11.96
CA TRP A 178 3.48 27.58 12.03
C TRP A 178 4.07 27.45 13.45
N MET A 179 3.96 28.50 14.26
CA MET A 179 4.49 28.55 15.64
C MET A 179 3.77 27.57 16.57
N HIS A 180 2.60 27.05 16.20
CA HIS A 180 1.92 25.99 16.95
C HIS A 180 2.57 24.62 16.80
N TYR A 181 3.36 24.41 15.73
CA TYR A 181 3.89 23.10 15.38
C TYR A 181 5.42 23.05 15.34
N PHE A 182 6.08 24.16 14.97
CA PHE A 182 7.51 24.19 14.70
C PHE A 182 8.27 25.24 15.55
N ARG A 183 9.55 24.95 15.84
CA ARG A 183 10.50 25.87 16.51
C ARG A 183 10.92 27.03 15.61
N THR A 184 11.03 26.76 14.31
CA THR A 184 11.35 27.73 13.26
C THR A 184 10.49 27.40 12.05
N ARG A 185 9.98 28.41 11.33
CA ARG A 185 9.14 28.19 10.14
C ARG A 185 9.95 27.40 9.09
N PRO A 186 9.54 26.16 8.75
CA PRO A 186 10.21 25.41 7.71
C PRO A 186 9.81 25.96 6.33
N GLU A 187 10.70 25.81 5.35
CA GLU A 187 10.36 26.11 3.96
C GLU A 187 9.36 25.08 3.43
N ALA A 188 8.44 25.52 2.58
CA ALA A 188 7.50 24.62 1.91
C ALA A 188 8.25 23.59 1.05
N PHE A 189 7.76 22.35 1.02
CA PHE A 189 8.24 21.33 0.09
C PHE A 189 7.48 21.49 -1.23
N THR A 190 8.03 22.28 -2.14
CA THR A 190 7.34 22.67 -3.38
C THR A 190 7.06 21.46 -4.27
N LYS A 191 6.03 21.52 -5.11
CA LYS A 191 5.71 20.42 -6.04
C LYS A 191 6.86 20.09 -7.00
N ALA A 192 7.68 21.08 -7.36
CA ALA A 192 8.86 20.86 -8.18
C ALA A 192 9.92 20.03 -7.44
N GLU A 193 10.21 20.36 -6.18
CA GLU A 193 11.13 19.60 -5.33
C GLU A 193 10.59 18.20 -5.03
N GLN A 194 9.29 18.07 -4.70
CA GLN A 194 8.65 16.76 -4.47
C GLN A 194 8.77 15.87 -5.70
N LYS A 195 8.50 16.43 -6.90
CA LYS A 195 8.65 15.71 -8.16
C LYS A 195 10.10 15.33 -8.46
N ALA A 196 11.06 16.20 -8.16
CA ALA A 196 12.48 15.91 -8.32
C ALA A 196 12.90 14.73 -7.44
N TYR A 197 12.54 14.77 -6.15
CA TYR A 197 12.81 13.69 -5.21
C TYR A 197 12.17 12.36 -5.65
N LEU A 198 10.88 12.37 -6.03
CA LEU A 198 10.19 11.16 -6.49
C LEU A 198 10.78 10.58 -7.79
N SER A 199 11.44 11.40 -8.62
CA SER A 199 12.07 10.94 -9.85
C SER A 199 13.32 10.08 -9.62
N GLU A 200 13.91 10.17 -8.42
CA GLU A 200 15.07 9.38 -7.99
C GLU A 200 14.66 8.02 -7.40
N ILE A 201 13.38 7.82 -7.10
CA ILE A 201 12.87 6.56 -6.54
C ILE A 201 12.83 5.49 -7.64
N SER A 202 13.33 4.30 -7.32
CA SER A 202 13.33 3.12 -8.18
C SER A 202 12.93 1.85 -7.40
N ASP A 203 12.89 0.72 -8.10
CA ASP A 203 12.69 -0.61 -7.53
C ASP A 203 11.37 -0.85 -6.80
N VAL A 204 10.40 0.04 -6.97
CA VAL A 204 9.05 -0.16 -6.45
C VAL A 204 8.35 -1.27 -7.24
N CYS A 205 7.59 -2.11 -6.54
CA CYS A 205 6.78 -3.17 -7.13
C CYS A 205 5.31 -2.76 -7.12
N VAL A 206 4.56 -3.12 -8.17
CA VAL A 206 3.10 -2.93 -8.21
C VAL A 206 2.36 -4.21 -8.57
N GLY A 207 1.33 -4.54 -7.79
CA GLY A 207 0.37 -5.60 -8.07
C GLY A 207 -1.00 -5.03 -8.44
N SER A 208 -1.76 -5.76 -9.27
CA SER A 208 -3.17 -5.46 -9.57
C SER A 208 -4.04 -6.70 -9.47
N ASP A 209 -5.20 -6.58 -8.81
CA ASP A 209 -6.14 -7.70 -8.62
C ASP A 209 -6.83 -8.15 -9.93
N ALA A 210 -6.83 -7.31 -10.96
CA ALA A 210 -7.23 -7.65 -12.33
C ALA A 210 -6.29 -7.01 -13.35
N PHE A 211 -6.52 -7.31 -14.64
CA PHE A 211 -5.63 -6.85 -15.69
C PHE A 211 -5.61 -5.32 -15.84
N PHE A 212 -4.50 -4.80 -16.37
CA PHE A 212 -4.44 -3.41 -16.80
C PHE A 212 -5.04 -3.26 -18.20
N PRO A 213 -6.08 -2.42 -18.39
CA PRO A 213 -6.74 -2.30 -19.69
C PRO A 213 -5.89 -1.52 -20.71
N PHE A 214 -5.06 -0.58 -20.24
CA PHE A 214 -4.26 0.31 -21.08
C PHE A 214 -2.92 0.66 -20.43
N GLY A 215 -1.97 1.13 -21.26
CA GLY A 215 -0.61 1.52 -20.83
C GLY A 215 -0.56 2.74 -19.89
N ASP A 216 -1.64 3.50 -19.75
CA ASP A 216 -1.75 4.64 -18.84
C ASP A 216 -1.51 4.28 -17.36
N ASN A 217 -1.83 3.03 -16.98
CA ASN A 217 -1.53 2.49 -15.66
C ASN A 217 -0.02 2.35 -15.45
N ILE A 218 0.70 1.89 -16.47
CA ILE A 218 2.16 1.75 -16.45
C ILE A 218 2.83 3.11 -16.44
N GLU A 219 2.33 4.04 -17.26
CA GLU A 219 2.77 5.44 -17.28
C GLU A 219 2.59 6.13 -15.91
N ARG A 220 1.49 5.84 -15.19
CA ARG A 220 1.30 6.32 -13.83
C ARG A 220 2.23 5.63 -12.83
N ALA A 221 2.39 4.30 -12.92
CA ALA A 221 3.24 3.52 -12.04
C ALA A 221 4.72 3.97 -12.13
N LYS A 222 5.22 4.24 -13.34
CA LYS A 222 6.59 4.73 -13.57
C LYS A 222 6.93 5.99 -12.77
N LYS A 223 5.94 6.88 -12.58
CA LYS A 223 6.11 8.14 -11.83
C LYS A 223 6.32 7.93 -10.33
N SER A 224 6.03 6.74 -9.81
CA SER A 224 6.26 6.32 -8.42
C SER A 224 7.39 5.29 -8.32
N GLY A 225 8.37 5.35 -9.23
CA GLY A 225 9.56 4.50 -9.18
C GLY A 225 9.35 3.02 -9.50
N VAL A 226 8.19 2.64 -10.05
CA VAL A 226 7.90 1.22 -10.35
C VAL A 226 8.87 0.65 -11.37
N SER A 227 9.40 -0.53 -11.06
CA SER A 227 10.31 -1.31 -11.92
C SER A 227 9.80 -2.74 -12.16
N TYR A 228 8.95 -3.27 -11.28
CA TYR A 228 8.44 -4.63 -11.35
C TYR A 228 6.92 -4.67 -11.16
N ILE A 229 6.23 -5.49 -11.95
CA ILE A 229 4.77 -5.51 -12.04
C ILE A 229 4.23 -6.94 -12.03
N ALA A 230 3.17 -7.20 -11.28
CA ALA A 230 2.39 -8.44 -11.35
C ALA A 230 0.91 -8.15 -11.61
N GLN A 231 0.34 -8.80 -12.63
CA GLN A 231 -1.09 -8.69 -12.99
C GLN A 231 -1.55 -10.00 -13.64
N PRO A 232 -2.85 -10.33 -13.70
CA PRO A 232 -3.29 -11.62 -14.26
C PRO A 232 -3.04 -11.79 -15.76
N GLY A 233 -2.98 -10.71 -16.53
CA GLY A 233 -3.12 -10.75 -17.98
C GLY A 233 -4.57 -10.99 -18.41
N GLY A 234 -4.81 -11.06 -19.72
CA GLY A 234 -6.12 -11.29 -20.32
C GLY A 234 -6.80 -10.01 -20.85
N SER A 235 -6.07 -8.90 -21.00
CA SER A 235 -6.57 -7.72 -21.70
C SER A 235 -6.51 -7.96 -23.21
N ILE A 236 -7.48 -7.43 -23.96
CA ILE A 236 -7.41 -7.37 -25.44
C ILE A 236 -6.17 -6.56 -25.89
N ARG A 237 -5.68 -5.66 -25.05
CA ARG A 237 -4.53 -4.77 -25.30
C ARG A 237 -3.32 -5.08 -24.42
N ASP A 238 -3.11 -6.35 -24.07
CA ASP A 238 -1.93 -6.76 -23.30
C ASP A 238 -0.63 -6.42 -24.05
N ASP A 239 -0.62 -6.51 -25.38
CA ASP A 239 0.49 -6.07 -26.25
C ASP A 239 0.92 -4.63 -25.94
N HIS A 240 -0.02 -3.69 -25.94
CA HIS A 240 0.26 -2.28 -25.66
C HIS A 240 0.76 -2.06 -24.21
N VAL A 241 0.24 -2.83 -23.26
CA VAL A 241 0.67 -2.76 -21.85
C VAL A 241 2.10 -3.29 -21.69
N ILE A 242 2.42 -4.40 -22.35
CA ILE A 242 3.76 -5.00 -22.38
C ILE A 242 4.75 -4.05 -23.05
N ASP A 243 4.40 -3.47 -24.20
CA ASP A 243 5.23 -2.50 -24.91
C ASP A 243 5.51 -1.26 -24.05
N THR A 244 4.53 -0.79 -23.29
CA THR A 244 4.72 0.32 -22.35
C THR A 244 5.69 -0.05 -21.22
N CYS A 245 5.68 -1.30 -20.76
CA CYS A 245 6.67 -1.78 -19.78
C CYS A 245 8.07 -1.88 -20.39
N ASN A 246 8.18 -2.43 -21.61
CA ASN A 246 9.44 -2.57 -22.35
C ASN A 246 10.10 -1.21 -22.62
N LYS A 247 9.30 -0.19 -22.99
CA LYS A 247 9.74 1.22 -23.14
C LYS A 247 10.49 1.72 -21.90
N TYR A 248 10.10 1.27 -20.71
CA TYR A 248 10.72 1.65 -19.43
C TYR A 248 11.64 0.59 -18.83
N ARG A 249 11.93 -0.49 -19.58
CA ARG A 249 12.72 -1.65 -19.13
C ARG A 249 12.19 -2.31 -17.84
N MET A 250 10.90 -2.19 -17.58
CA MET A 250 10.24 -2.81 -16.44
C MET A 250 10.08 -4.32 -16.66
N VAL A 251 9.96 -5.06 -15.56
CA VAL A 251 9.59 -6.48 -15.58
C VAL A 251 8.10 -6.61 -15.29
N MET A 252 7.39 -7.39 -16.11
CA MET A 252 5.99 -7.72 -15.86
C MET A 252 5.80 -9.23 -15.86
N ALA A 253 5.19 -9.75 -14.79
CA ALA A 253 4.75 -11.13 -14.67
C ALA A 253 3.22 -11.25 -14.81
N PHE A 254 2.78 -12.20 -15.63
CA PHE A 254 1.38 -12.57 -15.77
C PHE A 254 1.04 -13.73 -14.83
N THR A 255 0.19 -13.49 -13.84
CA THR A 255 -0.14 -14.49 -12.81
C THR A 255 -1.24 -15.46 -13.24
N SER A 256 -1.97 -15.15 -14.32
CA SER A 256 -3.18 -15.88 -14.75
C SER A 256 -4.27 -16.02 -13.68
N MET A 257 -4.20 -15.23 -12.60
CA MET A 257 -5.18 -15.28 -11.51
C MET A 257 -5.70 -13.90 -11.11
N ARG A 258 -7.01 -13.74 -11.18
CA ARG A 258 -7.75 -12.55 -10.71
C ARG A 258 -8.05 -12.66 -9.21
N LEU A 259 -7.87 -11.58 -8.46
CA LEU A 259 -7.95 -11.55 -6.99
C LEU A 259 -9.09 -10.68 -6.47
N PHE A 260 -10.29 -10.78 -7.06
CA PHE A 260 -11.43 -9.99 -6.61
C PHE A 260 -11.91 -10.36 -5.20
N HIS A 261 -12.29 -9.35 -4.42
CA HIS A 261 -12.81 -9.49 -3.06
C HIS A 261 -13.92 -8.46 -2.75
N HIS A 262 -15.06 -8.92 -2.24
CA HIS A 262 -16.28 -8.12 -1.99
C HIS A 262 -17.06 -8.55 -0.74
#